data_AF-A0A1Q3E2F3-F1
#
_entry.id   AF-A0A1Q3E2F3-F1
#
_cell.length_a   1.000
_cell.length_b   1.000
_cell.length_c   1.000
_cell.angle_alpha   90.00
_cell.angle_beta   90.00
_cell.angle_gamma   90.00
#
_symmetry.space_group_name_H-M   'P 1'
#
loop_
_entity.id
_entity.type
_entity.pdbx_description
1 polymer ?
#
loop_
_entity_poly.entity_id
_entity_poly.type
_entity_poly.pdbx_seq_one_letter_code
_entity_poly.pdbx_strand_id
1 'polypeptide(L)'
;MTRGKPLSKDLRHTIINLRRNCVSLDEIVTKSACKRRTLQRILSQHRKRIQGTLLLTTDLRGRKRKISIEDMKLIHGLLANTPDMYLDELKQQLEERRGTQVSITTIWRTLRQTGYKLKKITRVAIEQDEFKRAQFKLTYSHLYQAAQLVFMTV
;
A
#
# COMPACT_ATOMS: atom_id res chain seq x y z
N MET A 1 20.50 -6.83 0.02
CA MET A 1 20.80 -8.10 -0.66
C MET A 1 19.65 -8.46 -1.59
N THR A 2 19.73 -8.05 -2.85
CA THR A 2 18.76 -8.43 -3.88
C THR A 2 18.90 -9.93 -4.16
N ARG A 3 17.84 -10.71 -3.95
CA ARG A 3 17.84 -12.13 -4.35
C ARG A 3 17.49 -12.19 -5.84
N GLY A 4 18.28 -12.92 -6.62
CA GLY A 4 17.98 -13.17 -8.03
C GLY A 4 16.65 -13.91 -8.22
N LYS A 5 16.13 -13.87 -9.46
CA LYS A 5 14.87 -14.51 -9.83
C LYS A 5 14.86 -15.99 -9.39
N PRO A 6 13.81 -16.46 -8.71
CA PRO A 6 13.75 -17.85 -8.29
C PRO A 6 13.66 -18.77 -9.52
N LEU A 7 14.28 -19.95 -9.40
CA LEU A 7 14.17 -21.02 -10.41
C LEU A 7 12.71 -21.40 -10.65
N SER A 8 12.37 -21.75 -11.90
CA SER A 8 11.02 -22.17 -12.32
C SER A 8 10.43 -23.23 -11.39
N LYS A 9 9.11 -23.18 -11.19
CA LYS A 9 8.37 -24.11 -10.34
C LYS A 9 8.58 -25.54 -10.81
N ASP A 10 8.54 -25.80 -12.11
CA ASP A 10 8.65 -27.14 -12.68
C ASP A 10 10.04 -27.73 -12.43
N LEU A 11 11.09 -26.93 -12.67
CA LEU A 11 12.46 -27.36 -12.42
C LEU A 11 12.73 -27.64 -10.93
N ARG A 12 12.07 -26.93 -10.01
CA ARG A 12 12.14 -27.27 -8.58
C ARG A 12 11.45 -28.61 -8.28
N HIS A 13 10.31 -28.89 -8.90
CA HIS A 13 9.61 -30.17 -8.73
C HIS A 13 10.44 -31.33 -9.30
N THR A 14 11.04 -31.17 -10.48
CA THR A 14 11.89 -32.21 -11.07
C THR A 14 13.10 -32.51 -10.18
N ILE A 15 13.77 -31.48 -9.63
CA ILE A 15 14.87 -31.66 -8.66
C ILE A 15 14.42 -32.48 -7.43
N ILE A 16 13.22 -32.22 -6.91
CA ILE A 16 12.70 -32.93 -5.73
C ILE A 16 12.30 -34.36 -6.08
N ASN A 17 11.67 -34.57 -7.24
CA ASN A 17 11.30 -35.90 -7.72
C ASN A 17 12.55 -36.75 -7.99
N LEU A 18 13.59 -36.19 -8.60
CA LEU A 18 14.88 -36.86 -8.78
C LEU A 18 15.51 -37.23 -7.43
N ARG A 19 15.42 -36.35 -6.43
CA ARG A 19 15.94 -36.66 -5.09
C ARG A 19 15.11 -37.71 -4.35
N ARG A 20 13.80 -37.77 -4.59
CA ARG A 20 12.91 -38.83 -4.07
C ARG A 20 13.26 -40.20 -4.68
N ASN A 21 13.63 -40.22 -5.96
CA ASN A 21 14.07 -41.42 -6.67
C ASN A 21 15.54 -41.79 -6.40
N CYS A 22 16.10 -41.39 -5.24
CA CYS A 22 17.45 -41.71 -4.77
C CYS A 22 18.63 -41.29 -5.68
N VAL A 23 18.43 -40.39 -6.65
CA VAL A 23 19.51 -39.88 -7.51
C VAL A 23 20.54 -39.09 -6.69
N SER A 24 21.83 -39.26 -7.01
CA SER A 24 22.92 -38.56 -6.35
C SER A 24 22.91 -37.06 -6.64
N LEU A 25 23.46 -36.24 -5.74
CA LEU A 25 23.46 -34.77 -5.94
C LEU A 25 24.29 -34.36 -7.15
N ASP A 26 25.41 -35.03 -7.39
CA ASP A 26 26.31 -34.73 -8.51
C ASP A 26 25.65 -35.04 -9.85
N GLU A 27 24.91 -36.14 -9.92
CA GLU A 27 24.13 -36.49 -11.10
C GLU A 27 22.98 -35.50 -11.36
N ILE A 28 22.33 -34.98 -10.30
CA ILE A 28 21.32 -33.93 -10.44
C ILE A 28 21.95 -32.62 -10.92
N VAL A 29 23.15 -32.25 -10.46
CA VAL A 29 23.88 -31.07 -10.95
C VAL A 29 24.13 -31.19 -12.45
N THR A 30 24.65 -32.33 -12.89
CA THR A 30 24.92 -32.61 -14.31
C THR A 30 23.65 -32.55 -15.16
N LYS A 31 22.55 -33.15 -14.69
CA LYS A 31 21.28 -33.22 -15.44
C LYS A 31 20.47 -31.90 -15.45
N SER A 32 20.55 -31.11 -14.38
CA SER A 32 19.73 -29.89 -14.20
C SER A 32 20.45 -28.58 -14.51
N ALA A 33 21.76 -28.63 -14.83
CA ALA A 33 22.65 -27.47 -15.02
C ALA A 33 22.64 -26.46 -13.85
N CYS A 34 22.16 -26.87 -12.68
CA CYS A 34 22.03 -26.02 -11.50
C CYS A 34 23.23 -26.19 -10.56
N LYS A 35 23.75 -25.07 -10.03
CA LYS A 35 24.84 -25.11 -9.04
C LYS A 35 24.44 -25.93 -7.80
N ARG A 36 25.39 -26.71 -7.26
CA ARG A 36 25.20 -27.58 -6.06
C ARG A 36 24.57 -26.84 -4.88
N ARG A 37 25.01 -25.61 -4.59
CA ARG A 37 24.43 -24.76 -3.52
C ARG A 37 22.94 -24.45 -3.74
N THR A 38 22.51 -24.28 -4.99
CA THR A 38 21.10 -24.03 -5.33
C THR A 38 20.25 -25.26 -5.05
N LEU A 39 20.72 -26.45 -5.43
CA LEU A 39 20.04 -27.71 -5.16
C LEU A 39 19.90 -27.97 -3.66
N GLN A 40 21.01 -27.86 -2.91
CA GLN A 40 21.02 -28.03 -1.46
C GLN A 40 20.04 -27.08 -0.78
N ARG A 41 20.02 -25.80 -1.18
CA ARG A 41 19.07 -24.80 -0.67
C ARG A 41 17.62 -25.21 -0.95
N ILE A 42 17.29 -25.65 -2.16
CA ILE A 42 15.93 -26.09 -2.53
C ILE A 42 15.51 -27.30 -1.69
N LEU A 43 16.38 -28.30 -1.56
CA LEU A 43 16.09 -29.50 -0.76
C LEU A 43 15.93 -29.19 0.73
N SER A 44 16.77 -28.32 1.28
CA SER A 44 16.64 -27.84 2.66
C SER A 44 15.35 -27.05 2.88
N GLN A 45 14.93 -26.23 1.91
CA GLN A 45 13.64 -25.52 1.96
C GLN A 45 12.45 -26.49 1.94
N HIS A 46 12.50 -27.52 1.10
CA HIS A 46 11.47 -28.54 1.01
C HIS A 46 11.34 -29.34 2.31
N ARG A 47 12.45 -29.77 2.92
CA ARG A 47 12.42 -30.52 4.19
C ARG A 47 11.85 -29.71 5.37
N LYS A 48 12.04 -28.39 5.37
CA LYS A 48 11.58 -27.50 6.45
C LYS A 48 10.10 -27.10 6.35
N ARG A 49 9.45 -27.28 5.19
CA ARG A 49 8.03 -26.91 4.99
C ARG A 49 7.13 -28.13 5.17
N ILE A 50 6.19 -28.03 6.11
CA ILE A 50 5.24 -29.08 6.49
C ILE A 50 4.23 -29.39 5.36
N GLN A 51 3.94 -28.44 4.45
CA GLN A 51 2.88 -28.58 3.44
C GLN A 51 3.35 -28.91 2.01
N GLY A 52 4.61 -29.29 1.78
CA GLY A 52 5.10 -29.68 0.44
C GLY A 52 5.03 -28.59 -0.65
N THR A 53 4.58 -27.37 -0.30
CA THR A 53 4.36 -26.30 -1.28
C THR A 53 5.66 -25.61 -1.64
N LEU A 54 6.08 -25.79 -2.90
CA LEU A 54 7.20 -25.10 -3.51
C LEU A 54 6.85 -23.68 -3.93
N LEU A 55 6.26 -22.91 -3.02
CA LEU A 55 6.08 -21.48 -3.25
C LEU A 55 7.45 -20.89 -3.50
N LEU A 56 7.62 -20.32 -4.71
CA LEU A 56 8.72 -19.44 -5.05
C LEU A 56 8.81 -18.46 -3.88
N THR A 57 9.99 -18.34 -3.27
CA THR A 57 10.19 -17.43 -2.14
C THR A 57 10.13 -16.00 -2.65
N THR A 58 8.93 -15.55 -3.01
CA THR A 58 8.54 -14.16 -3.29
C THR A 58 7.99 -13.52 -2.02
N ASP A 59 8.18 -14.16 -0.86
CA ASP A 59 7.95 -13.60 0.48
C ASP A 59 8.95 -12.47 0.81
N LEU A 60 9.24 -11.59 -0.15
CA LEU A 60 9.74 -10.26 0.13
C LEU A 60 8.55 -9.47 0.68
N ARG A 61 8.17 -9.78 1.91
CA ARG A 61 7.24 -8.94 2.64
C ARG A 61 8.00 -7.67 3.00
N GLY A 62 7.43 -6.54 2.62
CA GLY A 62 7.94 -5.23 3.04
C GLY A 62 7.97 -5.12 4.57
N ARG A 63 8.55 -4.01 5.06
CA ARG A 63 8.55 -3.70 6.49
C ARG A 63 7.12 -3.78 7.04
N LYS A 64 6.98 -4.36 8.25
CA LYS A 64 5.71 -4.39 8.97
C LYS A 64 5.12 -2.97 9.06
N ARG A 65 3.79 -2.88 8.96
CA ARG A 65 3.07 -1.61 9.08
C ARG A 65 3.30 -1.03 10.48
N LYS A 66 3.33 0.30 10.58
CA LYS A 66 3.42 1.00 11.87
C LYS A 66 2.10 0.94 12.66
N ILE A 67 0.97 0.97 11.95
CA ILE A 67 -0.36 0.88 12.56
C ILE A 67 -0.69 -0.60 12.77
N SER A 68 -0.92 -0.98 14.02
CA SER A 68 -1.32 -2.32 14.43
C SER A 68 -2.81 -2.57 14.15
N ILE A 69 -3.23 -3.84 14.25
CA ILE A 69 -4.64 -4.23 14.13
C ILE A 69 -5.47 -3.60 15.24
N GLU A 70 -4.92 -3.49 16.43
CA GLU A 70 -5.61 -2.87 17.56
C GLU A 70 -5.74 -1.35 17.41
N ASP A 71 -4.70 -0.69 16.88
CA ASP A 71 -4.76 0.73 16.52
C ASP A 71 -5.87 0.97 15.49
N MET A 72 -6.06 0.04 14.54
CA MET A 72 -7.17 0.11 13.60
C MET A 72 -8.53 0.02 14.27
N LYS A 73 -8.70 -0.88 15.23
CA LYS A 73 -9.96 -0.97 15.99
C LYS A 73 -10.27 0.34 16.71
N LEU A 74 -9.23 0.98 17.28
CA LEU A 74 -9.36 2.28 17.94
C LEU A 74 -9.76 3.37 16.95
N ILE A 75 -9.10 3.47 15.79
CA ILE A 75 -9.44 4.43 14.73
C ILE A 75 -10.89 4.25 14.28
N HIS A 76 -11.32 3.02 14.04
CA HIS A 76 -12.70 2.73 13.63
C HIS A 76 -13.72 3.09 14.72
N GLY A 77 -13.42 2.81 15.99
CA GLY A 77 -14.27 3.22 17.10
C GLY A 77 -14.40 4.74 17.23
N LEU A 78 -13.30 5.47 17.05
CA LEU A 78 -13.31 6.94 17.05
C LEU A 78 -14.15 7.49 15.90
N LEU A 79 -13.97 6.97 14.68
CA LEU A 79 -14.75 7.42 13.52
C LEU A 79 -16.23 7.02 13.58
N ALA A 80 -16.56 5.94 14.27
CA ALA A 80 -17.96 5.56 14.50
C ALA A 80 -18.68 6.54 15.44
N ASN A 81 -17.98 7.10 16.42
CA ASN A 81 -18.54 8.07 17.37
C ASN A 81 -18.49 9.50 16.82
N THR A 82 -17.40 9.86 16.13
CA THR A 82 -17.15 11.21 15.61
C THR A 82 -16.59 11.12 14.18
N PRO A 83 -17.46 11.09 13.15
CA PRO A 83 -17.04 10.89 11.76
C PRO A 83 -16.34 12.11 11.14
N ASP A 84 -16.51 13.30 11.71
CA ASP A 84 -15.92 14.56 11.22
C ASP A 84 -14.50 14.83 11.76
N MET A 85 -13.91 13.86 12.46
CA MET A 85 -12.61 14.03 13.10
C MET A 85 -11.48 14.15 12.07
N TYR A 86 -10.59 15.12 12.27
CA TYR A 86 -9.48 15.40 11.35
C TYR A 86 -8.34 14.37 11.50
N LEU A 87 -7.45 14.32 10.50
CA LEU A 87 -6.38 13.32 10.45
C LEU A 87 -5.27 13.58 11.50
N ASP A 88 -5.05 14.83 11.85
CA ASP A 88 -4.15 15.27 12.93
C ASP A 88 -4.74 14.98 14.31
N GLU A 89 -6.05 15.16 14.50
CA GLU A 89 -6.75 14.73 15.72
C GLU A 89 -6.67 13.21 15.89
N LEU A 90 -6.90 12.43 14.83
CA LEU A 90 -6.69 10.98 14.84
C LEU A 90 -5.25 10.59 15.19
N LYS A 91 -4.27 11.34 14.70
CA LYS A 91 -2.86 11.13 15.04
C LYS A 91 -2.64 11.35 16.53
N GLN A 92 -3.14 12.45 17.08
CA GLN A 92 -3.02 12.79 18.49
C GLN A 92 -3.70 11.73 19.36
N GLN A 93 -4.91 11.28 19.02
CA GLN A 93 -5.60 10.22 19.75
C GLN A 93 -4.85 8.88 19.75
N LEU A 94 -4.18 8.53 18.64
CA LEU A 94 -3.33 7.34 18.57
C LEU A 94 -2.07 7.47 19.43
N GLU A 95 -1.47 8.65 19.46
CA GLU A 95 -0.29 8.95 20.27
C GLU A 95 -0.63 8.96 21.77
N GLU A 96 -1.71 9.63 22.16
CA GLU A 96 -2.17 9.71 23.56
C GLU A 96 -2.60 8.35 24.12
N ARG A 97 -3.40 7.58 23.36
CA ARG A 97 -3.99 6.33 23.88
C ARG A 97 -3.09 5.12 23.73
N ARG A 98 -2.17 5.11 22.76
CA ARG A 98 -1.35 3.94 22.42
C ARG A 98 0.15 4.21 22.27
N GLY A 99 0.58 5.48 22.30
CA GLY A 99 1.99 5.85 22.07
C GLY A 99 2.45 5.63 20.63
N THR A 100 1.53 5.37 19.68
CA THR A 100 1.90 5.02 18.31
C THR A 100 2.14 6.26 17.47
N GLN A 101 3.40 6.66 17.30
CA GLN A 101 3.77 7.80 16.47
C GLN A 101 3.76 7.47 14.97
N VAL A 102 2.77 8.02 14.27
CA VAL A 102 2.58 7.87 12.82
C VAL A 102 2.42 9.21 12.11
N SER A 103 2.79 9.28 10.84
CA SER A 103 2.54 10.46 10.02
C SER A 103 1.06 10.53 9.60
N ILE A 104 0.55 11.73 9.38
CA ILE A 104 -0.78 12.00 8.81
C ILE A 104 -0.99 11.20 7.52
N THR A 105 0.03 11.16 6.66
CA THR A 105 0.01 10.38 5.40
C THR A 105 -0.14 8.88 5.62
N THR A 106 0.40 8.34 6.72
CA THR A 106 0.26 6.92 7.08
C THR A 106 -1.16 6.63 7.53
N ILE A 107 -1.75 7.49 8.36
CA ILE A 107 -3.15 7.39 8.79
C ILE A 107 -4.07 7.42 7.57
N TRP A 108 -3.88 8.39 6.68
CA TRP A 108 -4.68 8.52 5.47
C TRP A 108 -4.56 7.29 4.55
N ARG A 109 -3.34 6.79 4.29
CA ARG A 109 -3.15 5.57 3.48
C ARG A 109 -3.88 4.38 4.07
N THR A 110 -3.89 4.28 5.39
CA THR A 110 -4.56 3.20 6.11
C THR A 110 -6.08 3.33 6.04
N LEU A 111 -6.64 4.53 6.25
CA LEU A 111 -8.08 4.81 6.11
C LEU A 111 -8.59 4.59 4.68
N ARG A 112 -7.80 4.99 3.68
CA ARG A 112 -8.14 4.77 2.28
C ARG A 112 -8.18 3.28 1.94
N GLN A 113 -7.29 2.47 2.52
CA GLN A 113 -7.31 1.01 2.35
C GLN A 113 -8.55 0.36 2.96
N THR A 114 -9.15 0.96 3.99
CA THR A 114 -10.38 0.48 4.62
C THR A 114 -11.65 1.09 4.02
N GLY A 115 -11.54 1.88 2.94
CA GLY A 115 -12.68 2.36 2.17
C GLY A 115 -13.15 3.78 2.49
N TYR A 116 -12.50 4.49 3.43
CA TYR A 116 -12.88 5.87 3.73
C TYR A 116 -12.46 6.85 2.62
N LYS A 117 -13.30 7.86 2.40
CA LYS A 117 -13.02 9.00 1.52
C LYS A 117 -12.78 10.24 2.36
N LEU A 118 -11.85 11.10 1.93
CA LEU A 118 -11.56 12.35 2.60
C LEU A 118 -12.52 13.43 2.11
N LYS A 119 -13.29 14.03 3.01
CA LYS A 119 -13.99 15.28 2.74
C LYS A 119 -13.00 16.42 2.89
N LYS A 120 -12.73 17.16 1.81
CA LYS A 120 -11.91 18.38 1.88
C LYS A 120 -12.84 19.55 2.16
N ILE A 121 -12.68 20.16 3.33
CA ILE A 121 -13.36 21.41 3.66
C ILE A 121 -12.50 22.54 3.08
N THR A 122 -13.05 23.27 2.11
CA THR A 122 -12.44 24.48 1.58
C THR A 122 -12.88 25.65 2.44
N ARG A 123 -11.93 26.29 3.13
CA ARG A 123 -12.20 27.55 3.83
C ARG A 123 -12.36 28.66 2.79
N VAL A 124 -13.46 29.41 2.87
CA VAL A 124 -13.65 30.62 2.08
C VAL A 124 -12.57 31.63 2.49
N ALA A 125 -11.86 32.20 1.51
CA ALA A 125 -10.85 33.21 1.80
C ALA A 125 -11.53 34.44 2.42
N ILE A 126 -10.92 35.04 3.45
CA ILE A 126 -11.50 36.18 4.18
C ILE A 126 -11.75 37.38 3.26
N GLU A 127 -10.94 37.52 2.22
CA GLU A 127 -11.07 38.56 1.19
C GLU A 127 -12.25 38.33 0.23
N GLN A 128 -12.87 37.14 0.23
CA GLN A 128 -14.06 36.89 -0.58
C GLN A 128 -15.25 37.63 0.02
N ASP A 129 -15.55 38.77 -0.59
CA ASP A 129 -16.71 39.59 -0.30
C ASP A 129 -17.81 39.31 -1.33
N GLU A 130 -18.95 38.77 -0.86
CA GLU A 130 -20.10 38.46 -1.71
C GLU A 130 -20.66 39.71 -2.39
N PHE A 131 -20.60 40.87 -1.73
CA PHE A 131 -21.08 42.14 -2.27
C PHE A 131 -20.23 42.56 -3.47
N LYS A 132 -18.90 42.56 -3.32
CA LYS A 132 -17.98 42.85 -4.43
C LYS A 132 -18.13 41.84 -5.57
N ARG A 133 -18.38 40.58 -5.24
CA ARG A 133 -18.59 39.53 -6.24
C ARG A 133 -19.90 39.71 -7.00
N ALA A 134 -20.96 40.14 -6.33
CA ALA A 134 -22.24 40.48 -6.95
C ALA A 134 -22.13 41.74 -7.82
N GLN A 135 -21.47 42.78 -7.30
CA GLN A 135 -21.20 44.00 -8.05
C GLN A 135 -20.39 43.71 -9.31
N PHE A 136 -19.30 42.93 -9.19
CA PHE A 136 -18.52 42.51 -10.34
C PHE A 136 -19.37 41.76 -11.37
N LYS A 137 -20.24 40.82 -10.96
CA LYS A 137 -21.13 40.10 -11.88
C LYS A 137 -22.07 41.03 -12.64
N LEU A 138 -22.65 42.04 -11.96
CA LEU A 138 -23.53 43.03 -12.59
C LEU A 138 -22.76 43.92 -13.57
N THR A 139 -21.61 44.46 -13.14
CA THR A 139 -20.75 45.28 -14.00
C THR A 139 -20.28 44.48 -15.22
N TYR A 140 -19.88 43.23 -15.02
CA TYR A 140 -19.44 42.32 -16.06
C TYR A 140 -20.56 41.93 -17.03
N SER A 141 -21.78 41.66 -16.55
CA SER A 141 -22.92 41.35 -17.43
C SER A 141 -23.35 42.52 -18.28
N HIS A 142 -23.12 43.75 -17.81
CA HIS A 142 -23.54 44.95 -18.52
C HIS A 142 -22.51 45.45 -19.53
N LEU A 143 -21.22 45.22 -19.28
CA LEU A 143 -20.11 45.72 -20.10
C LEU A 143 -19.67 44.77 -21.23
N TYR A 144 -19.91 43.46 -21.09
CA TYR A 144 -19.42 42.48 -22.05
C TYR A 144 -20.56 41.64 -22.64
N GLN A 145 -20.52 41.43 -23.96
CA GLN A 145 -21.38 40.46 -24.63
C GLN A 145 -20.80 39.05 -24.52
N ALA A 146 -21.65 38.03 -24.53
CA ALA A 146 -21.24 36.63 -24.39
C ALA A 146 -20.14 36.20 -25.39
N ALA A 147 -20.15 36.75 -26.62
CA ALA A 147 -19.15 36.47 -27.65
C ALA A 147 -17.75 37.04 -27.36
N GLN A 148 -17.63 37.99 -26.42
CA GLN A 148 -16.37 38.59 -26.00
C GLN A 148 -15.74 37.87 -24.79
N LEU A 149 -16.42 36.87 -24.24
CA LEU A 149 -15.96 36.12 -23.07
C LEU A 149 -15.22 34.85 -23.49
N VAL A 150 -13.96 34.75 -23.08
CA VAL A 150 -13.14 33.55 -23.32
C VAL A 150 -12.98 32.80 -21.99
N PHE A 151 -13.55 31.61 -21.91
CA PHE A 151 -13.38 30.73 -20.76
C PHE A 151 -12.27 29.72 -21.05
N MET A 152 -11.14 29.85 -20.36
CA MET A 152 -10.10 28.83 -20.39
C MET A 152 -10.47 27.70 -19.41
N THR A 153 -10.71 26.50 -19.94
CA THR A 153 -10.79 25.29 -19.13
C THR A 153 -9.38 24.88 -18.70
N VAL A 154 -9.14 24.82 -17.39
CA VAL A 154 -7.92 24.30 -16.76
C VAL A 154 -8.10 22.84 -16.41
#